data_AF-A0A7I8N222-F1
#
_entry.id   AF-A0A7I8N222-F1
#
_cell.length_a   1.000
_cell.length_b   1.000
_cell.length_c   1.000
_cell.angle_alpha   90.00
_cell.angle_beta   90.00
_cell.angle_gamma   90.00
#
_symmetry.space_group_name_H-M   'P 1'
#
loop_
_entity.id
_entity.type
_entity.pdbx_description
1 polymer ?
#
loop_
_entity_poly.entity_id
_entity_poly.type
_entity_poly.pdbx_seq_one_letter_code
_entity_poly.pdbx_strand_id
1 'polypeptide(L)'
;MGIDFQMHRASANMAKGFRQFQKADNQLAKGKVDSAVKHYDKGLNCFATAEDHLAKAEDDAYSKAGKEVDKGNKELKKSIDEYGKGSVDSAERHYESAMNSYDEALDLID
;
A
#
# COMPACT_ATOMS: atom_id res chain seq x y z
N MET A 1 -11.60 -23.38 0.94
CA MET A 1 -11.66 -22.14 1.76
C MET A 1 -12.09 -21.06 0.79
N GLY A 2 -13.32 -20.57 0.88
CA GLY A 2 -13.98 -19.82 -0.20
C GLY A 2 -13.36 -18.45 -0.48
N ILE A 3 -13.54 -17.98 -1.71
CA ILE A 3 -13.08 -16.69 -2.26
C ILE A 3 -13.42 -15.51 -1.32
N ASP A 4 -14.64 -15.49 -0.76
CA ASP A 4 -15.11 -14.48 0.20
C ASP A 4 -14.23 -14.32 1.44
N PHE A 5 -13.60 -15.40 1.90
CA PHE A 5 -12.74 -15.38 3.09
C PHE A 5 -11.38 -14.74 2.82
N GLN A 6 -10.83 -14.94 1.60
CA GLN A 6 -9.59 -14.28 1.20
C GLN A 6 -9.85 -12.79 0.93
N MET A 7 -10.98 -12.45 0.33
CA MET A 7 -11.41 -11.07 0.10
C MET A 7 -11.51 -10.26 1.39
N HIS A 8 -12.25 -10.76 2.39
CA HIS A 8 -12.35 -10.07 3.67
C HIS A 8 -10.99 -9.83 4.34
N ARG A 9 -10.04 -10.76 4.18
CA ARG A 9 -8.68 -10.58 4.69
C ARG A 9 -7.88 -9.56 3.89
N ALA A 10 -8.00 -9.56 2.55
CA ALA A 10 -7.39 -8.56 1.69
C ALA A 10 -7.86 -7.15 2.07
N SER A 11 -9.17 -6.90 2.06
CA SER A 11 -9.75 -5.59 2.39
C SER A 11 -9.41 -5.15 3.82
N ALA A 12 -9.44 -6.07 4.79
CA ALA A 12 -9.06 -5.74 6.17
C ALA A 12 -7.58 -5.35 6.30
N ASN A 13 -6.68 -5.96 5.52
CA ASN A 13 -5.27 -5.60 5.52
C ASN A 13 -5.02 -4.29 4.76
N MET A 14 -5.66 -4.07 3.61
CA MET A 14 -5.61 -2.77 2.92
C MET A 14 -6.06 -1.62 3.81
N ALA A 15 -7.19 -1.77 4.52
CA ALA A 15 -7.68 -0.77 5.45
C ALA A 15 -6.69 -0.49 6.60
N LYS A 16 -5.98 -1.52 7.10
CA LYS A 16 -4.89 -1.32 8.07
C LYS A 16 -3.71 -0.59 7.45
N GLY A 17 -3.38 -0.89 6.20
CA GLY A 17 -2.34 -0.23 5.42
C GLY A 17 -2.58 1.28 5.30
N PHE A 18 -3.75 1.68 4.80
CA PHE A 18 -4.14 3.09 4.69
C PHE A 18 -4.09 3.82 6.03
N ARG A 19 -4.51 3.18 7.13
CA ARG A 19 -4.40 3.78 8.48
C ARG A 19 -2.94 4.01 8.89
N GLN A 20 -1.99 3.22 8.41
CA GLN A 20 -0.58 3.48 8.65
C GLN A 20 -0.10 4.65 7.78
N PHE A 21 -0.54 4.76 6.53
CA PHE A 21 -0.19 5.89 5.67
C PHE A 21 -0.68 7.23 6.23
N GLN A 22 -1.92 7.29 6.70
CA GLN A 22 -2.43 8.48 7.41
C GLN A 22 -1.60 8.85 8.64
N LYS A 23 -1.06 7.84 9.36
CA LYS A 23 -0.13 8.09 10.48
C LYS A 23 1.22 8.58 9.98
N ALA A 24 1.72 8.05 8.86
CA ALA A 24 2.96 8.49 8.25
C ALA A 24 2.88 9.97 7.83
N ASP A 25 1.81 10.35 7.14
CA ASP A 25 1.55 11.72 6.69
C ASP A 25 1.50 12.69 7.89
N ASN A 26 0.84 12.29 8.98
CA ASN A 26 0.81 13.06 10.23
C ASN A 26 2.19 13.18 10.90
N GLN A 27 3.09 12.20 10.74
CA GLN A 27 4.47 12.32 11.23
C GLN A 27 5.31 13.21 10.31
N LEU A 28 5.13 13.13 8.99
CA LEU A 28 5.79 14.04 8.03
C LEU A 28 5.43 15.49 8.29
N ALA A 29 4.14 15.78 8.51
CA ALA A 29 3.68 17.13 8.86
C ALA A 29 4.32 17.68 10.16
N LYS A 30 4.88 16.81 11.00
CA LYS A 30 5.62 17.17 12.23
C LYS A 30 7.14 17.19 12.04
N GLY A 31 7.63 17.03 10.80
CA GLY A 31 9.05 16.90 10.48
C GLY A 31 9.69 15.60 10.95
N LYS A 32 8.90 14.57 11.31
CA LYS A 32 9.38 13.30 11.88
C LYS A 32 9.52 12.23 10.80
N VAL A 33 10.46 12.45 9.87
CA VAL A 33 10.67 11.58 8.70
C VAL A 33 10.91 10.12 9.09
N ASP A 34 11.79 9.83 10.06
CA ASP A 34 12.04 8.45 10.52
C ASP A 34 10.79 7.74 11.07
N SER A 35 9.90 8.50 11.71
CA SER A 35 8.64 7.95 12.23
C SER A 35 7.64 7.73 11.11
N ALA A 36 7.62 8.60 10.11
CA ALA A 36 6.81 8.43 8.91
C ALA A 36 7.23 7.19 8.12
N VAL A 37 8.53 7.01 7.85
CA VAL A 37 9.09 5.83 7.18
C VAL A 37 8.66 4.54 7.88
N LYS A 38 8.77 4.48 9.21
CA LYS A 38 8.30 3.32 9.99
C LYS A 38 6.81 3.02 9.82
N HIS A 39 5.99 4.05 9.60
CA HIS A 39 4.57 3.87 9.33
C HIS A 39 4.32 3.45 7.88
N TYR A 40 5.04 3.99 6.90
CA TYR A 40 5.00 3.52 5.52
C TYR A 40 5.40 2.04 5.42
N ASP A 41 6.48 1.61 6.07
CA ASP A 41 6.90 0.19 6.13
C ASP A 41 5.80 -0.72 6.70
N LYS A 42 5.14 -0.28 7.78
CA LYS A 42 4.03 -1.03 8.36
C LYS A 42 2.85 -1.12 7.40
N GLY A 43 2.57 -0.04 6.68
CA GLY A 43 1.50 -0.02 5.70
C GLY A 43 1.80 -0.94 4.51
N LEU A 44 3.02 -0.88 3.98
CA LEU A 44 3.51 -1.75 2.92
C LEU A 44 3.41 -3.24 3.30
N ASN A 45 3.78 -3.60 4.54
CA ASN A 45 3.60 -4.98 5.02
C ASN A 45 2.11 -5.41 5.06
N CYS A 46 1.20 -4.49 5.34
CA CYS A 46 -0.24 -4.79 5.29
C CYS A 46 -0.69 -5.02 3.83
N PHE A 47 -0.27 -4.17 2.89
CA PHE A 47 -0.58 -4.33 1.47
C PHE A 47 0.04 -5.58 0.86
N ALA A 48 1.28 -5.94 1.20
CA ALA A 48 1.88 -7.21 0.81
C ALA A 48 1.09 -8.42 1.31
N THR A 49 0.52 -8.34 2.52
CA THR A 49 -0.38 -9.40 3.03
C THR A 49 -1.71 -9.41 2.27
N ALA A 50 -2.23 -8.25 1.89
CA ALA A 50 -3.45 -8.16 1.07
C ALA A 50 -3.23 -8.74 -0.33
N GLU A 51 -2.09 -8.46 -0.96
CA GLU A 51 -1.66 -9.02 -2.24
C GLU A 51 -1.66 -10.55 -2.22
N ASP A 52 -1.07 -11.16 -1.19
CA ASP A 52 -1.05 -12.62 -1.02
C ASP A 52 -2.46 -13.22 -0.90
N HIS A 53 -3.40 -12.50 -0.30
CA HIS A 53 -4.81 -12.90 -0.25
C HIS A 53 -5.50 -12.77 -1.61
N LEU A 54 -5.27 -11.66 -2.34
CA LEU A 54 -5.81 -11.43 -3.67
C LEU A 54 -5.29 -12.44 -4.69
N ALA A 55 -4.00 -12.77 -4.64
CA ALA A 55 -3.39 -13.76 -5.52
C ALA A 55 -3.93 -15.19 -5.30
N LYS A 56 -4.54 -15.45 -4.14
CA LYS A 56 -5.19 -16.73 -3.81
C LYS A 56 -6.66 -16.79 -4.20
N ALA A 57 -7.25 -15.69 -4.66
CA ALA A 57 -8.59 -15.71 -5.23
C ALA A 57 -8.50 -16.21 -6.68
N GLU A 58 -9.37 -17.17 -7.05
CA GLU A 58 -9.39 -17.76 -8.41
C GLU A 58 -10.11 -16.89 -9.46
N ASP A 59 -10.21 -15.58 -9.22
CA ASP A 59 -10.98 -14.65 -10.07
C ASP A 59 -10.09 -13.55 -10.66
N ASP A 60 -10.33 -13.27 -11.94
CA ASP A 60 -9.51 -12.38 -12.78
C ASP A 60 -9.44 -10.94 -12.25
N ALA A 61 -10.52 -10.44 -11.65
CA ALA A 61 -10.56 -9.09 -11.10
C ALA A 61 -9.61 -8.98 -9.90
N TYR A 62 -9.60 -9.98 -9.01
CA TYR A 62 -8.68 -10.03 -7.86
C TYR A 62 -7.23 -10.27 -8.28
N SER A 63 -6.99 -11.06 -9.33
CA SER A 63 -5.65 -11.22 -9.90
C SER A 63 -5.12 -9.88 -10.45
N LYS A 64 -5.97 -9.08 -11.09
CA LYS A 64 -5.61 -7.71 -11.54
C LYS A 64 -5.38 -6.79 -10.34
N ALA A 65 -6.26 -6.80 -9.35
CA ALA A 65 -6.09 -6.01 -8.14
C ALA A 65 -4.79 -6.34 -7.41
N GLY A 66 -4.41 -7.63 -7.32
CA GLY A 66 -3.13 -8.04 -6.75
C GLY A 66 -1.93 -7.44 -7.51
N LYS A 67 -2.01 -7.35 -8.85
CA LYS A 67 -0.96 -6.69 -9.64
C LYS A 67 -0.89 -5.19 -9.39
N GLU A 68 -2.03 -4.52 -9.23
CA GLU A 68 -2.03 -3.09 -8.89
C GLU A 68 -1.50 -2.85 -7.47
N VAL A 69 -1.79 -3.74 -6.51
CA VAL A 69 -1.16 -3.71 -5.17
C VAL A 69 0.35 -3.89 -5.25
N ASP A 70 0.86 -4.85 -6.05
CA ASP A 70 2.31 -5.05 -6.24
C ASP A 70 2.97 -3.81 -6.85
N LYS A 71 2.33 -3.15 -7.84
CA LYS A 71 2.81 -1.87 -8.38
C LYS A 71 2.86 -0.79 -7.31
N GLY A 72 1.79 -0.65 -6.53
CA GLY A 72 1.73 0.30 -5.42
C GLY A 72 2.82 0.05 -4.39
N ASN A 73 3.06 -1.22 -4.03
CA ASN A 73 4.14 -1.62 -3.11
C ASN A 73 5.52 -1.22 -3.64
N LYS A 74 5.78 -1.41 -4.94
CA LYS A 74 7.05 -1.02 -5.58
C LYS A 74 7.27 0.48 -5.56
N GLU A 75 6.25 1.27 -5.90
CA GLU A 75 6.34 2.74 -5.86
C GLU A 75 6.49 3.25 -4.42
N LEU A 76 5.75 2.69 -3.46
CA LEU A 76 5.88 3.07 -2.06
C LEU A 76 7.26 2.75 -1.50
N LYS A 77 7.86 1.62 -1.90
CA LYS A 77 9.24 1.30 -1.52
C LYS A 77 10.24 2.32 -2.06
N LYS A 78 10.08 2.78 -3.30
CA LYS A 78 10.89 3.88 -3.85
C LYS A 78 10.68 5.17 -3.06
N SER A 79 9.44 5.47 -2.67
CA SER A 79 9.12 6.63 -1.82
C SER A 79 9.89 6.59 -0.50
N ILE A 80 9.85 5.45 0.20
CA ILE A 80 10.61 5.23 1.44
C ILE A 80 12.12 5.41 1.23
N ASP A 81 12.66 4.83 0.16
CA ASP A 81 14.09 4.95 -0.18
C ASP A 81 14.50 6.42 -0.45
N GLU A 82 13.66 7.19 -1.15
CA GLU A 82 13.90 8.61 -1.41
C GLU A 82 13.76 9.48 -0.15
N TYR A 83 12.82 9.17 0.76
CA TYR A 83 12.77 9.79 2.10
C TYR A 83 14.08 9.55 2.87
N GLY A 84 14.65 8.34 2.79
CA GLY A 84 15.93 8.01 3.41
C GLY A 84 17.13 8.78 2.84
N LYS A 85 17.04 9.26 1.59
CA LYS A 85 18.05 10.09 0.93
C LYS A 85 17.84 11.59 1.15
N GLY A 86 16.72 12.00 1.74
CA GLY A 86 16.32 13.40 1.88
C GLY A 86 15.69 14.00 0.62
N SER A 87 15.39 13.20 -0.40
CA SER A 87 14.77 13.62 -1.65
C SER A 87 13.24 13.70 -1.52
N VAL A 88 12.74 14.60 -0.68
CA VAL A 88 11.31 14.66 -0.32
C VAL A 88 10.38 14.78 -1.54
N ASP A 89 10.71 15.63 -2.51
CA ASP A 89 9.87 15.82 -3.71
C ASP A 89 9.77 14.54 -4.56
N SER A 90 10.84 13.76 -4.63
CA SER A 90 10.83 12.47 -5.35
C SER A 90 10.10 11.40 -4.55
N ALA A 91 10.24 11.43 -3.22
CA ALA A 91 9.50 10.56 -2.33
C ALA A 91 7.99 10.78 -2.45
N GLU A 92 7.54 12.03 -2.52
CA GLU A 92 6.13 12.39 -2.67
C GLU A 92 5.55 11.90 -4.01
N ARG A 93 6.27 12.08 -5.12
CA ARG A 93 5.84 11.57 -6.43
C ARG A 93 5.65 10.05 -6.45
N HIS A 94 6.59 9.32 -5.86
CA HIS A 94 6.49 7.87 -5.72
C HIS A 94 5.34 7.47 -4.79
N TYR A 95 5.07 8.25 -3.74
CA TYR A 95 3.94 8.02 -2.85
C TYR A 95 2.60 8.22 -3.56
N GLU A 96 2.43 9.32 -4.31
CA GLU A 96 1.23 9.57 -5.11
C GLU A 96 1.00 8.46 -6.13
N SER A 97 2.05 8.02 -6.83
CA SER A 97 1.96 6.90 -7.76
C SER A 97 1.55 5.60 -7.06
N ALA A 98 2.01 5.38 -5.83
CA ALA A 98 1.60 4.21 -5.06
C ALA A 98 0.12 4.26 -4.67
N MET A 99 -0.37 5.44 -4.23
CA MET A 99 -1.77 5.62 -3.86
C MET A 99 -2.69 5.39 -5.07
N ASN A 100 -2.35 5.91 -6.24
CA ASN A 100 -3.12 5.68 -7.46
C ASN A 100 -3.25 4.18 -7.78
N SER A 101 -2.16 3.41 -7.67
CA SER A 101 -2.23 1.96 -7.87
C SER A 101 -3.06 1.24 -6.80
N TYR A 102 -3.03 1.69 -5.55
CA TYR A 102 -3.90 1.12 -4.52
C TYR A 102 -5.37 1.44 -4.74
N ASP A 103 -5.69 2.65 -5.21
CA ASP A 103 -7.06 3.03 -5.55
C ASP A 103 -7.57 2.21 -6.76
N GLU A 104 -6.75 2.05 -7.81
CA GLU A 104 -7.09 1.16 -8.94
C GLU A 104 -7.30 -0.30 -8.48
N ALA A 105 -6.52 -0.78 -7.50
CA ALA A 105 -6.71 -2.10 -6.94
C ALA A 105 -8.06 -2.25 -6.21
N LEU A 106 -8.50 -1.20 -5.51
CA LEU A 106 -9.79 -1.17 -4.83
C LEU A 106 -10.95 -1.10 -5.83
N ASP A 107 -10.86 -0.26 -6.85
CA ASP A 107 -11.88 -0.12 -7.90
C ASP A 107 -12.12 -1.42 -8.67
N LEU A 108 -11.13 -2.30 -8.74
CA LEU A 108 -11.25 -3.62 -9.38
C LEU A 108 -12.02 -4.64 -8.53
N ILE A 109 -12.18 -4.42 -7.23
CA ILE A 109 -12.75 -5.39 -6.27
C ILE A 109 -13.94 -4.87 -5.47
N ASP A 110 -14.31 -3.60 -5.63
CA ASP A 110 -15.56 -3.00 -5.16
C ASP A 110 -16.72 -3.24 -6.15
#